data_AF-A0A940HXQ6-F1
#
_entry.id   AF-A0A940HXQ6-F1
#
_cell.length_a   1.000
_cell.length_b   1.000
_cell.length_c   1.000
_cell.angle_alpha   90.00
_cell.angle_beta   90.00
_cell.angle_gamma   90.00
#
_symmetry.space_group_name_H-M   'P 1'
#
loop_
_entity.id
_entity.type
_entity.pdbx_description
1 polymer ?
#
loop_
_entity_poly.entity_id
_entity_poly.type
_entity_poly.pdbx_seq_one_letter_code
_entity_poly.pdbx_strand_id
1 'polypeptide(L)'
;GKKLRRLNLSEISQIAGRAGRHVNDGNFGITGQCKNLTSEEIELIENHKLESLQKVCWRNSNLDFNNFETLINSLEKKPDKLFLRRINDCEDEKILKYLLRNNSKFKIRNEKNVLKILWDCCQIPDFVKHAYGNHLEVVTKVFNFLISNKERIPNLYMREQIKNLDKLDGNVDTLTNRISNVRTWAYVSNKKNWVQNQDYWIERTKTIEDKLSDRLHEELTKSFIDRRASVLARGLKQDTVLETEIKNDKDVIIDGQYIGELKGLKLNLDFRTGALNTDIKSLKKAARQGIGPELTKRVNLIISSGILKLNEDFRILWLDNPIAKIIPGKNYLEPNI
;
A
#
# COMPACT_ATOMS: atom_id res chain seq x y z
N GLY A 1 -7.49 8.89 -6.94
CA GLY A 1 -7.80 10.06 -7.80
C GLY A 1 -6.50 10.65 -8.32
N LYS A 2 -6.51 11.31 -9.49
CA LYS A 2 -5.31 11.95 -10.06
C LYS A 2 -5.06 13.38 -9.55
N LYS A 3 -6.05 13.98 -8.89
CA LYS A 3 -5.99 15.33 -8.30
C LYS A 3 -6.71 15.35 -6.94
N LEU A 4 -6.20 16.12 -6.01
CA LEU A 4 -6.90 16.50 -4.79
C LEU A 4 -8.00 17.50 -5.16
N ARG A 5 -9.25 17.17 -4.82
CA ARG A 5 -10.42 18.04 -4.98
C ARG A 5 -11.38 17.84 -3.83
N ARG A 6 -12.29 18.81 -3.61
CA ARG A 6 -13.46 18.60 -2.75
C ARG A 6 -14.29 17.45 -3.31
N LEU A 7 -14.80 16.60 -2.41
CA LEU A 7 -15.73 15.54 -2.77
C LEU A 7 -17.06 16.14 -3.22
N ASN A 8 -17.71 15.48 -4.17
CA ASN A 8 -19.05 15.86 -4.59
C ASN A 8 -20.06 15.36 -3.55
N LEU A 9 -21.25 15.95 -3.52
CA LEU A 9 -22.28 15.62 -2.54
C LEU A 9 -22.64 14.11 -2.52
N SER A 10 -22.67 13.46 -3.68
CA SER A 10 -22.90 12.01 -3.81
C SER A 10 -21.80 11.16 -3.17
N GLU A 11 -20.54 11.59 -3.27
CA GLU A 11 -19.40 10.91 -2.64
C GLU A 11 -19.45 11.08 -1.12
N ILE A 12 -19.78 12.28 -0.64
CA ILE A 12 -19.93 12.58 0.79
C ILE A 12 -21.10 11.79 1.37
N SER A 13 -22.25 11.77 0.68
CA SER A 13 -23.43 11.00 1.06
C SER A 13 -23.13 9.49 1.15
N GLN A 14 -22.37 8.93 0.21
CA GLN A 14 -21.94 7.52 0.28
C GLN A 14 -21.04 7.24 1.49
N ILE A 15 -20.13 8.14 1.84
CA ILE A 15 -19.26 8.01 3.01
C ILE A 15 -20.10 8.09 4.30
N ALA A 16 -21.01 9.05 4.40
CA ALA A 16 -21.92 9.21 5.53
C ALA A 16 -22.79 7.95 5.73
N GLY A 17 -23.35 7.39 4.66
CA GLY A 17 -24.17 6.18 4.70
C GLY A 17 -23.43 4.95 5.23
N ARG A 18 -22.12 4.81 4.94
CA ARG A 18 -21.29 3.70 5.46
C ARG A 18 -21.10 3.74 6.97
N ALA A 19 -21.31 4.89 7.62
CA ALA A 19 -21.26 4.99 9.08
C ALA A 19 -22.54 4.50 9.78
N GLY A 20 -23.45 3.81 9.05
CA GLY A 20 -24.70 3.27 9.61
C GLY A 20 -25.74 4.34 9.93
N ARG A 21 -25.55 5.57 9.45
CA ARG A 21 -26.38 6.75 9.78
C ARG A 21 -27.73 6.78 9.08
N HIS A 22 -28.05 5.79 8.25
CA HIS A 22 -29.40 5.58 7.78
C HIS A 22 -30.31 4.96 8.86
N VAL A 23 -29.75 4.49 9.99
CA VAL A 23 -30.47 3.85 11.10
C VAL A 23 -30.40 4.67 12.39
N ASN A 24 -29.27 5.32 12.68
CA ASN A 24 -29.07 6.09 13.90
C ASN A 24 -28.58 7.51 13.61
N ASP A 25 -29.25 8.49 14.22
CA ASP A 25 -28.84 9.89 14.18
C ASP A 25 -27.41 10.08 14.70
N GLY A 26 -26.71 11.08 14.18
CA GLY A 26 -25.35 11.39 14.57
C GLY A 26 -24.91 12.74 14.06
N ASN A 27 -23.68 13.12 14.43
CA ASN A 27 -23.14 14.43 14.07
C ASN A 27 -22.18 14.30 12.89
N PHE A 28 -22.20 15.28 11.99
CA PHE A 28 -21.17 15.43 10.98
C PHE A 28 -19.87 15.87 11.64
N GLY A 29 -18.84 15.04 11.53
CA GLY A 29 -17.49 15.32 12.01
C GLY A 29 -16.50 15.33 10.84
N ILE A 30 -15.48 16.19 10.94
CA ILE A 30 -14.35 16.20 10.00
C ILE A 30 -13.13 15.53 10.63
N THR A 31 -12.27 14.95 9.79
CA THR A 31 -10.99 14.37 10.21
C THR A 31 -9.82 15.15 9.64
N GLY A 32 -8.79 15.42 10.45
CA GLY A 32 -7.56 16.07 10.00
C GLY A 32 -7.76 17.52 9.58
N GLN A 33 -7.22 17.90 8.42
CA GLN A 33 -7.25 19.28 7.88
C GLN A 33 -8.39 19.51 6.87
N CYS A 34 -9.42 18.66 6.86
CA CYS A 34 -10.56 18.84 5.96
C CYS A 34 -11.36 20.10 6.33
N LYS A 35 -11.86 20.83 5.32
CA LYS A 35 -12.80 21.93 5.56
C LYS A 35 -14.13 21.39 6.08
N ASN A 36 -14.81 22.19 6.91
CA ASN A 36 -16.15 21.88 7.38
C ASN A 36 -17.14 21.76 6.21
N LEU A 37 -18.11 20.87 6.38
CA LEU A 37 -19.30 20.84 5.53
C LEU A 37 -20.13 22.09 5.80
N THR A 38 -20.75 22.64 4.76
CA THR A 38 -21.70 23.74 4.93
C THR A 38 -23.03 23.19 5.42
N SER A 39 -23.83 24.04 6.08
CA SER A 39 -25.18 23.66 6.52
C SER A 39 -26.07 23.18 5.37
N GLU A 40 -25.91 23.80 4.19
CA GLU A 40 -26.60 23.40 2.96
C GLU A 40 -26.20 22.00 2.49
N GLU A 41 -24.91 21.66 2.50
CA GLU A 41 -24.45 20.30 2.15
C GLU A 41 -25.01 19.25 3.12
N ILE A 42 -25.03 19.55 4.42
CA ILE A 42 -25.59 18.68 5.46
C ILE A 42 -27.08 18.43 5.19
N GLU A 43 -27.86 19.49 5.00
CA GLU A 43 -29.29 19.40 4.74
C GLU A 43 -29.60 18.58 3.47
N LEU A 44 -28.83 18.79 2.39
CA LEU A 44 -29.01 18.02 1.15
C LEU A 44 -28.66 16.54 1.33
N ILE A 45 -27.66 16.21 2.15
CA ILE A 45 -27.28 14.82 2.46
C ILE A 45 -28.38 14.15 3.30
N GLU A 46 -28.83 14.79 4.37
CA GLU A 46 -29.86 14.26 5.28
C GLU A 46 -31.18 14.01 4.54
N ASN A 47 -31.55 14.93 3.65
CA ASN A 47 -32.77 14.82 2.85
C ASN A 47 -32.60 13.98 1.57
N HIS A 48 -31.44 13.35 1.35
CA HIS A 48 -31.13 12.56 0.14
C HIS A 48 -31.38 13.31 -1.19
N LYS A 49 -31.19 14.64 -1.20
CA LYS A 49 -31.36 15.50 -2.37
C LYS A 49 -30.05 15.58 -3.14
N LEU A 50 -29.83 14.59 -4.00
CA LEU A 50 -28.64 14.51 -4.87
C LEU A 50 -28.96 14.98 -6.30
N GLU A 51 -27.96 15.55 -6.96
CA GLU A 51 -28.07 15.93 -8.38
C GLU A 51 -28.39 14.72 -9.27
N SER A 52 -29.31 14.91 -10.21
CA SER A 52 -29.64 13.88 -11.20
C SER A 52 -28.47 13.64 -12.15
N LEU A 53 -28.18 12.38 -12.45
CA LEU A 53 -27.14 12.02 -13.42
C LEU A 53 -27.49 12.51 -14.83
N GLN A 54 -26.77 13.52 -15.32
CA GLN A 54 -27.00 14.12 -16.64
C GLN A 54 -26.39 13.30 -17.79
N LYS A 55 -25.35 12.51 -17.51
CA LYS A 55 -24.60 11.75 -18.52
C LYS A 55 -24.18 10.38 -17.98
N VAL A 56 -24.24 9.37 -18.84
CA VAL A 56 -23.78 8.01 -18.55
C VAL A 56 -22.57 7.68 -19.42
N CYS A 57 -21.54 7.08 -18.82
CA CYS A 57 -20.39 6.58 -19.57
C CYS A 57 -20.80 5.35 -20.39
N TRP A 58 -20.50 5.37 -21.69
CA TRP A 58 -20.87 4.33 -22.63
C TRP A 58 -19.65 3.83 -23.39
N ARG A 59 -19.68 2.54 -23.75
CA ARG A 59 -18.72 1.88 -24.62
C ARG A 59 -19.47 0.96 -25.56
N ASN A 60 -19.03 0.88 -26.81
CA ASN A 60 -19.63 -0.04 -27.77
C ASN A 60 -19.35 -1.50 -27.36
N SER A 61 -20.41 -2.30 -27.26
CA SER A 61 -20.32 -3.75 -26.98
C SER A 61 -20.33 -4.60 -28.26
N ASN A 62 -20.81 -4.06 -29.38
CA ASN A 62 -20.86 -4.77 -30.65
C ASN A 62 -19.56 -4.52 -31.45
N LEU A 63 -18.55 -5.35 -31.19
CA LEU A 63 -17.21 -5.22 -31.77
C LEU A 63 -17.10 -6.00 -33.09
N ASP A 64 -16.40 -5.41 -34.06
CA ASP A 64 -16.11 -6.06 -35.34
C ASP A 64 -14.71 -6.67 -35.32
N PHE A 65 -14.62 -7.99 -35.51
CA PHE A 65 -13.35 -8.71 -35.49
C PHE A 65 -12.87 -9.10 -36.89
N ASN A 66 -13.39 -8.51 -37.97
CA ASN A 66 -13.04 -8.89 -39.33
C ASN A 66 -11.56 -8.61 -39.65
N ASN A 67 -11.03 -7.48 -39.17
CA ASN A 67 -9.62 -7.12 -39.30
C ASN A 67 -9.20 -6.10 -38.22
N PHE A 68 -7.91 -5.75 -38.16
CA PHE A 68 -7.37 -4.78 -37.22
C PHE A 68 -8.10 -3.42 -37.23
N GLU A 69 -8.37 -2.87 -38.41
CA GLU A 69 -8.97 -1.54 -38.56
C GLU A 69 -10.43 -1.51 -38.11
N THR A 70 -11.21 -2.49 -38.56
CA THR A 70 -12.62 -2.64 -38.16
C THR A 70 -12.79 -2.84 -36.65
N LEU A 71 -11.87 -3.58 -36.02
CA LEU A 71 -11.85 -3.73 -34.56
C LEU A 71 -11.62 -2.41 -33.83
N ILE A 72 -10.59 -1.66 -34.22
CA ILE A 72 -10.31 -0.35 -33.63
C ILE A 72 -11.47 0.62 -33.88
N ASN A 73 -11.97 0.70 -35.12
CA ASN A 73 -13.10 1.58 -35.45
C ASN A 73 -14.36 1.23 -34.65
N SER A 74 -14.62 -0.06 -34.41
CA SER A 74 -15.77 -0.50 -33.61
C SER A 74 -15.61 -0.11 -32.13
N LEU A 75 -14.40 -0.15 -31.57
CA LEU A 75 -14.12 0.31 -30.19
C LEU A 75 -14.25 1.84 -30.05
N GLU A 76 -13.89 2.57 -31.11
CA GLU A 76 -13.89 4.04 -31.11
C GLU A 76 -15.23 4.67 -31.47
N LYS A 77 -16.23 3.84 -31.79
CA LYS A 77 -17.59 4.28 -32.13
C LYS A 77 -18.12 5.25 -31.08
N LYS A 78 -18.73 6.34 -31.54
CA LYS A 78 -19.39 7.33 -30.67
C LYS A 78 -20.82 6.87 -30.37
N PRO A 79 -21.37 7.18 -29.19
CA PRO A 79 -22.77 6.91 -28.90
C PRO A 79 -23.68 7.84 -29.70
N ASP A 80 -24.86 7.33 -30.06
CA ASP A 80 -25.85 8.10 -30.84
C ASP A 80 -26.74 9.01 -29.96
N LYS A 81 -26.76 8.77 -28.64
CA LYS A 81 -27.61 9.52 -27.70
C LYS A 81 -26.83 10.60 -26.95
N LEU A 82 -27.39 11.81 -26.84
CA LEU A 82 -26.75 12.98 -26.22
C LEU A 82 -26.42 12.80 -24.72
N PHE A 83 -27.19 11.98 -24.00
CA PHE A 83 -26.94 11.67 -22.60
C PHE A 83 -25.86 10.58 -22.41
N LEU A 84 -25.36 9.98 -23.49
CA LEU A 84 -24.26 9.01 -23.44
C LEU A 84 -22.95 9.71 -23.80
N ARG A 85 -21.92 9.47 -22.99
CA ARG A 85 -20.57 9.94 -23.25
C ARG A 85 -19.66 8.74 -23.45
N ARG A 86 -18.92 8.70 -24.56
CA ARG A 86 -17.90 7.66 -24.76
C ARG A 86 -16.90 7.73 -23.59
N ILE A 87 -16.61 6.57 -23.00
CA ILE A 87 -15.57 6.46 -21.98
C ILE A 87 -14.19 6.74 -22.61
N ASN A 88 -13.29 7.35 -21.85
CA ASN A 88 -11.89 7.45 -22.28
C ASN A 88 -11.30 6.04 -22.41
N ASP A 89 -10.29 5.87 -23.26
CA ASP A 89 -9.63 4.59 -23.50
C ASP A 89 -9.32 3.85 -22.18
N CYS A 90 -10.00 2.73 -22.00
CA CYS A 90 -9.79 1.80 -20.91
C CYS A 90 -8.45 1.08 -21.08
N GLU A 91 -7.97 0.42 -20.03
CA GLU A 91 -6.65 -0.21 -20.04
C GLU A 91 -6.55 -1.31 -21.11
N ASP A 92 -7.61 -2.10 -21.26
CA ASP A 92 -7.74 -3.13 -22.30
C ASP A 92 -7.57 -2.57 -23.73
N GLU A 93 -8.20 -1.44 -24.03
CA GLU A 93 -8.12 -0.76 -25.32
C GLU A 93 -6.72 -0.22 -25.60
N LYS A 94 -6.05 0.33 -24.58
CA LYS A 94 -4.68 0.82 -24.73
C LYS A 94 -3.72 -0.33 -25.03
N ILE A 95 -3.86 -1.46 -24.32
CA ILE A 95 -3.03 -2.64 -24.54
C ILE A 95 -3.27 -3.18 -25.95
N LEU A 96 -4.53 -3.30 -26.37
CA LEU A 96 -4.87 -3.74 -27.73
C LEU A 96 -4.23 -2.83 -28.78
N LYS A 97 -4.46 -1.51 -28.69
CA LYS A 97 -3.89 -0.52 -29.63
C LYS A 97 -2.36 -0.58 -29.64
N TYR A 98 -1.73 -0.76 -28.48
CA TYR A 98 -0.28 -0.90 -28.39
C TYR A 98 0.24 -2.17 -29.08
N LEU A 99 -0.40 -3.32 -28.85
CA LEU A 99 -0.01 -4.60 -29.46
C LEU A 99 -0.18 -4.56 -30.98
N LEU A 100 -1.32 -4.04 -31.47
CA LEU A 100 -1.60 -3.91 -32.90
C LEU A 100 -0.67 -2.91 -33.60
N ARG A 101 -0.37 -1.77 -32.98
CA ARG A 101 0.57 -0.78 -33.54
C ARG A 101 1.99 -1.33 -33.66
N ASN A 102 2.38 -2.23 -32.76
CA ASN A 102 3.70 -2.84 -32.73
C ASN A 102 3.69 -4.27 -33.30
N ASN A 103 2.79 -4.55 -34.25
CA ASN A 103 2.58 -5.91 -34.76
C ASN A 103 3.83 -6.54 -35.40
N SER A 104 4.79 -5.74 -35.89
CA SER A 104 6.08 -6.23 -36.39
C SER A 104 6.84 -7.06 -35.34
N LYS A 105 6.66 -6.74 -34.05
CA LYS A 105 7.25 -7.47 -32.92
C LYS A 105 6.41 -8.68 -32.50
N PHE A 106 5.09 -8.51 -32.43
CA PHE A 106 4.18 -9.51 -31.84
C PHE A 106 3.66 -10.54 -32.84
N LYS A 107 3.75 -10.27 -34.15
CA LYS A 107 3.35 -11.17 -35.25
C LYS A 107 1.91 -11.71 -35.10
N ILE A 108 1.00 -10.85 -34.67
CA ILE A 108 -0.44 -11.12 -34.57
C ILE A 108 -1.00 -11.31 -35.99
N ARG A 109 -1.70 -12.42 -36.22
CA ARG A 109 -2.41 -12.67 -37.48
C ARG A 109 -3.69 -11.85 -37.54
N ASN A 110 -3.97 -11.29 -38.71
CA ASN A 110 -5.18 -10.50 -38.96
C ASN A 110 -6.37 -11.41 -39.29
N GLU A 111 -6.75 -12.24 -38.32
CA GLU A 111 -7.79 -13.27 -38.46
C GLU A 111 -8.84 -13.11 -37.36
N LYS A 112 -10.11 -13.31 -37.70
CA LYS A 112 -11.25 -13.09 -36.80
C LYS A 112 -11.14 -13.81 -35.45
N ASN A 113 -10.74 -15.08 -35.47
CA ASN A 113 -10.60 -15.87 -34.24
C ASN A 113 -9.41 -15.40 -33.39
N VAL A 114 -8.29 -15.05 -34.03
CA VAL A 114 -7.10 -14.53 -33.35
C VAL A 114 -7.39 -13.19 -32.67
N LEU A 115 -8.15 -12.32 -33.35
CA LEU A 115 -8.55 -11.01 -32.82
C LEU A 115 -9.50 -11.11 -31.63
N LYS A 116 -10.42 -12.09 -31.63
CA LYS A 116 -11.27 -12.36 -30.47
C LYS A 116 -10.44 -12.80 -29.26
N ILE A 117 -9.52 -13.75 -29.46
CA ILE A 117 -8.63 -14.23 -28.38
C ILE A 117 -7.76 -13.08 -27.86
N LEU A 118 -7.18 -12.27 -28.76
CA LEU A 118 -6.38 -11.11 -28.39
C LEU A 118 -7.19 -10.13 -27.55
N TRP A 119 -8.41 -9.82 -27.97
CA TRP A 119 -9.30 -8.93 -27.24
C TRP A 119 -9.64 -9.48 -25.85
N ASP A 120 -10.00 -10.75 -25.75
CA ASP A 120 -10.28 -11.39 -24.45
C ASP A 120 -9.06 -11.35 -23.53
N CYS A 121 -7.83 -11.49 -24.07
CA CYS A 121 -6.58 -11.35 -23.32
C CYS A 121 -6.34 -9.92 -22.84
N CYS A 122 -6.63 -8.91 -23.67
CA CYS A 122 -6.48 -7.51 -23.29
C CYS A 122 -7.42 -7.12 -22.13
N GLN A 123 -8.52 -7.86 -21.93
CA GLN A 123 -9.45 -7.68 -20.81
C GLN A 123 -8.96 -8.28 -19.48
N ILE A 124 -7.76 -8.88 -19.40
CA ILE A 124 -7.19 -9.30 -18.11
C ILE A 124 -7.00 -8.05 -17.24
N PRO A 125 -7.59 -7.96 -16.04
CA PRO A 125 -7.45 -6.77 -15.21
C PRO A 125 -6.01 -6.61 -14.68
N ASP A 126 -5.47 -5.40 -14.72
CA ASP A 126 -4.25 -5.06 -13.98
C ASP A 126 -4.59 -4.84 -12.49
N PHE A 127 -4.54 -5.92 -11.71
CA PHE A 127 -4.74 -5.85 -10.26
C PHE A 127 -3.55 -5.22 -9.52
N VAL A 128 -2.35 -5.17 -10.12
CA VAL A 128 -1.11 -4.73 -9.47
C VAL A 128 -0.95 -3.21 -9.56
N LYS A 129 -1.34 -2.58 -10.68
CA LYS A 129 -1.42 -1.11 -10.87
C LYS A 129 -0.13 -0.33 -10.57
N HIS A 130 1.04 -0.98 -10.58
CA HIS A 130 2.32 -0.36 -10.20
C HIS A 130 3.38 -0.38 -11.30
N ALA A 131 3.25 -1.21 -12.34
CA ALA A 131 4.21 -1.26 -13.46
C ALA A 131 3.53 -1.64 -14.78
N TYR A 132 3.40 -0.68 -15.70
CA TYR A 132 2.77 -0.85 -17.02
C TYR A 132 3.42 -1.98 -17.86
N GLY A 133 4.73 -2.21 -17.71
CA GLY A 133 5.46 -3.22 -18.49
C GLY A 133 5.12 -4.67 -18.11
N ASN A 134 4.94 -4.95 -16.82
CA ASN A 134 4.72 -6.33 -16.34
C ASN A 134 3.36 -6.86 -16.79
N HIS A 135 2.32 -6.01 -16.77
CA HIS A 135 0.98 -6.41 -17.16
C HIS A 135 0.90 -6.71 -18.67
N LEU A 136 1.52 -5.89 -19.51
CA LEU A 136 1.64 -6.14 -20.95
C LEU A 136 2.32 -7.49 -21.23
N GLU A 137 3.36 -7.85 -20.48
CA GLU A 137 4.03 -9.15 -20.61
C GLU A 137 3.07 -10.30 -20.29
N VAL A 138 2.30 -10.21 -19.20
CA VAL A 138 1.29 -11.21 -18.83
C VAL A 138 0.27 -11.40 -19.96
N VAL A 139 -0.33 -10.32 -20.46
CA VAL A 139 -1.30 -10.37 -21.56
C VAL A 139 -0.69 -11.02 -22.80
N THR A 140 0.54 -10.63 -23.15
CA THR A 140 1.26 -11.17 -24.33
C THR A 140 1.55 -12.65 -24.16
N LYS A 141 2.01 -13.10 -22.98
CA LYS A 141 2.31 -14.50 -22.71
C LYS A 141 1.06 -15.37 -22.74
N VAL A 142 -0.02 -14.92 -22.11
CA VAL A 142 -1.32 -15.61 -22.14
C VAL A 142 -1.81 -15.73 -23.58
N PHE A 143 -1.84 -14.63 -24.34
CA PHE A 143 -2.22 -14.64 -25.75
C PHE A 143 -1.42 -15.65 -26.56
N ASN A 144 -0.09 -15.64 -26.44
CA ASN A 144 0.80 -16.56 -27.15
C ASN A 144 0.51 -18.03 -26.85
N PHE A 145 0.16 -18.39 -25.60
CA PHE A 145 -0.25 -19.76 -25.29
C PHE A 145 -1.57 -20.13 -25.98
N LEU A 146 -2.54 -19.22 -25.99
CA LEU A 146 -3.87 -19.48 -26.56
C LEU A 146 -3.87 -19.57 -28.09
N ILE A 147 -2.94 -18.90 -28.78
CA ILE A 147 -2.78 -19.04 -30.24
C ILE A 147 -1.79 -20.14 -30.65
N SER A 148 -1.07 -20.74 -29.70
CA SER A 148 -0.15 -21.85 -29.96
C SER A 148 -0.92 -23.14 -30.23
N ASN A 149 -0.23 -24.15 -30.77
CA ASN A 149 -0.82 -25.48 -31.05
C ASN A 149 -1.50 -26.15 -29.84
N LYS A 150 -1.15 -25.76 -28.61
CA LYS A 150 -1.74 -26.31 -27.38
C LYS A 150 -3.02 -25.60 -26.96
N GLU A 151 -3.26 -24.39 -27.47
CA GLU A 151 -4.42 -23.51 -27.21
C GLU A 151 -4.75 -23.25 -25.73
N ARG A 152 -3.83 -23.61 -24.83
CA ARG A 152 -4.00 -23.58 -23.37
C ARG A 152 -2.67 -23.29 -22.70
N ILE A 153 -2.73 -22.61 -21.57
CA ILE A 153 -1.60 -22.34 -20.69
C ILE A 153 -1.19 -23.66 -19.99
N PRO A 154 0.08 -24.08 -20.09
CA PRO A 154 0.55 -25.31 -19.47
C PRO A 154 0.55 -25.26 -17.93
N ASN A 155 0.30 -26.40 -17.29
CA ASN A 155 0.39 -26.55 -15.83
C ASN A 155 1.75 -26.11 -15.26
N LEU A 156 2.84 -26.37 -15.99
CA LEU A 156 4.19 -25.97 -15.60
C LEU A 156 4.30 -24.45 -15.45
N TYR A 157 3.79 -23.71 -16.44
CA TYR A 157 3.82 -22.25 -16.42
C TYR A 157 2.96 -21.69 -15.28
N MET A 158 1.72 -22.19 -15.10
CA MET A 158 0.87 -21.80 -13.97
C MET A 158 1.57 -22.03 -12.62
N ARG A 159 2.27 -23.15 -12.46
CA ARG A 159 3.02 -23.46 -11.24
C ARG A 159 4.13 -22.43 -10.99
N GLU A 160 4.90 -22.06 -12.01
CA GLU A 160 5.97 -21.06 -11.91
C GLU A 160 5.44 -19.69 -11.46
N GLN A 161 4.31 -19.27 -12.03
CA GLN A 161 3.70 -17.98 -11.72
C GLN A 161 3.16 -17.91 -10.29
N ILE A 162 2.66 -19.03 -9.76
CA ILE A 162 2.04 -19.10 -8.43
C ILE A 162 3.06 -19.43 -7.33
N LYS A 163 4.17 -20.11 -7.65
CA LYS A 163 5.15 -20.63 -6.67
C LYS A 163 5.62 -19.60 -5.64
N ASN A 164 5.87 -18.37 -6.08
CA ASN A 164 6.39 -17.31 -5.21
C ASN A 164 5.29 -16.49 -4.52
N LEU A 165 4.02 -16.73 -4.85
CA LEU A 165 2.87 -16.01 -4.30
C LEU A 165 2.32 -16.69 -3.04
N ASP A 166 2.49 -18.01 -2.91
CA ASP A 166 2.08 -18.80 -1.73
C ASP A 166 3.08 -18.69 -0.57
N LYS A 167 3.32 -17.45 -0.14
CA LYS A 167 4.24 -17.10 0.93
C LYS A 167 3.54 -16.10 1.84
N LEU A 168 3.60 -16.32 3.16
CA LEU A 168 2.88 -15.50 4.16
C LEU A 168 3.78 -14.46 4.87
N ASP A 169 5.08 -14.48 4.60
CA ASP A 169 6.03 -13.48 5.10
C ASP A 169 5.86 -12.12 4.41
N GLY A 170 6.24 -11.04 5.08
CA GLY A 170 6.24 -9.69 4.51
C GLY A 170 5.25 -8.73 5.19
N ASN A 171 5.37 -7.46 4.83
CA ASN A 171 4.52 -6.37 5.33
C ASN A 171 3.22 -6.25 4.50
N VAL A 172 2.35 -5.32 4.92
CA VAL A 172 1.07 -5.01 4.24
C VAL A 172 1.23 -4.80 2.73
N ASP A 173 2.25 -4.04 2.30
CA ASP A 173 2.49 -3.79 0.88
C ASP A 173 2.89 -5.06 0.11
N THR A 174 3.76 -5.89 0.72
CA THR A 174 4.21 -7.16 0.13
C THR A 174 3.04 -8.12 -0.03
N LEU A 175 2.21 -8.27 1.00
CA LEU A 175 1.03 -9.13 0.99
C LEU A 175 -0.01 -8.62 -0.01
N THR A 176 -0.28 -7.31 -0.04
CA THR A 176 -1.21 -6.69 -1.00
C THR A 176 -0.76 -6.94 -2.44
N ASN A 177 0.54 -6.76 -2.72
CA ASN A 177 1.09 -7.06 -4.04
C ASN A 177 0.95 -8.54 -4.41
N ARG A 178 1.20 -9.47 -3.48
CA ARG A 178 0.99 -10.92 -3.73
C ARG A 178 -0.48 -11.23 -4.04
N ILE A 179 -1.42 -10.68 -3.26
CA ILE A 179 -2.87 -10.85 -3.50
C ILE A 179 -3.25 -10.33 -4.89
N SER A 180 -2.79 -9.15 -5.28
CA SER A 180 -3.02 -8.61 -6.62
C SER A 180 -2.52 -9.54 -7.72
N ASN A 181 -1.32 -10.11 -7.57
CA ASN A 181 -0.79 -11.08 -8.53
C ASN A 181 -1.60 -12.39 -8.56
N VAL A 182 -2.03 -12.89 -7.39
CA VAL A 182 -2.89 -14.08 -7.31
C VAL A 182 -4.22 -13.83 -8.01
N ARG A 183 -4.83 -12.65 -7.85
CA ARG A 183 -6.08 -12.27 -8.54
C ARG A 183 -5.96 -12.28 -10.06
N THR A 184 -4.82 -11.87 -10.60
CA THR A 184 -4.55 -11.99 -12.04
C THR A 184 -4.63 -13.44 -12.49
N TRP A 185 -3.95 -14.35 -11.78
CA TRP A 185 -3.96 -15.78 -12.13
C TRP A 185 -5.28 -16.48 -11.79
N ALA A 186 -6.01 -16.02 -10.78
CA ALA A 186 -7.37 -16.48 -10.49
C ALA A 186 -8.31 -16.11 -11.64
N TYR A 187 -8.24 -14.88 -12.16
CA TYR A 187 -9.01 -14.46 -13.33
C TYR A 187 -8.68 -15.31 -14.56
N VAL A 188 -7.39 -15.49 -14.86
CA VAL A 188 -6.92 -16.33 -15.98
C VAL A 188 -7.40 -17.79 -15.83
N SER A 189 -7.36 -18.35 -14.61
CA SER A 189 -7.80 -19.72 -14.35
C SER A 189 -9.31 -19.90 -14.48
N ASN A 190 -10.10 -18.86 -14.21
CA ASN A 190 -11.56 -18.89 -14.35
C ASN A 190 -12.04 -18.72 -15.81
N LYS A 191 -11.15 -18.33 -16.73
CA LYS A 191 -11.51 -18.25 -18.15
C LYS A 191 -11.59 -19.65 -18.75
N LYS A 192 -12.76 -19.96 -19.33
CA LYS A 192 -13.05 -21.27 -19.92
C LYS A 192 -12.00 -21.65 -20.96
N ASN A 193 -11.45 -22.85 -20.83
CA ASN A 193 -10.46 -23.42 -21.75
C ASN A 193 -9.14 -22.64 -21.86
N TRP A 194 -8.80 -21.73 -20.93
CA TRP A 194 -7.54 -21.00 -21.01
C TRP A 194 -6.36 -21.74 -20.41
N VAL A 195 -6.59 -22.54 -19.37
CA VAL A 195 -5.54 -23.25 -18.64
C VAL A 195 -5.76 -24.77 -18.71
N GLN A 196 -4.69 -25.54 -18.62
CA GLN A 196 -4.78 -26.98 -18.34
C GLN A 196 -5.23 -27.20 -16.89
N ASN A 197 -5.99 -28.26 -16.61
CA ASN A 197 -6.51 -28.58 -15.27
C ASN A 197 -7.19 -27.38 -14.59
N GLN A 198 -8.20 -26.82 -15.26
CA GLN A 198 -8.85 -25.57 -14.87
C GLN A 198 -9.36 -25.58 -13.43
N ASP A 199 -10.09 -26.62 -13.03
CA ASP A 199 -10.69 -26.72 -11.68
C ASP A 199 -9.63 -26.69 -10.58
N TYR A 200 -8.50 -27.38 -10.81
CA TYR A 200 -7.37 -27.38 -9.88
C TYR A 200 -6.78 -25.97 -9.70
N TRP A 201 -6.60 -25.20 -10.78
CA TRP A 201 -6.03 -23.85 -10.66
C TRP A 201 -7.01 -22.83 -10.08
N ILE A 202 -8.31 -22.98 -10.34
CA ILE A 202 -9.36 -22.19 -9.69
C ILE A 202 -9.28 -22.40 -8.18
N GLU A 203 -9.30 -23.65 -7.72
CA GLU A 203 -9.22 -23.96 -6.29
C GLU A 203 -7.89 -23.54 -5.67
N ARG A 204 -6.78 -23.77 -6.37
CA ARG A 204 -5.44 -23.44 -5.88
C ARG A 204 -5.24 -21.94 -5.72
N THR A 205 -5.66 -21.14 -6.70
CA THR A 205 -5.55 -19.68 -6.63
C THR A 205 -6.45 -19.09 -5.54
N LYS A 206 -7.69 -19.61 -5.41
CA LYS A 206 -8.59 -19.23 -4.32
C LYS A 206 -7.98 -19.50 -2.94
N THR A 207 -7.47 -20.72 -2.73
CA THR A 207 -6.84 -21.11 -1.45
C THR A 207 -5.68 -20.19 -1.07
N ILE A 208 -4.87 -19.75 -2.04
CA ILE A 208 -3.76 -18.83 -1.78
C ILE A 208 -4.28 -17.42 -1.48
N GLU A 209 -5.28 -16.95 -2.23
CA GLU A 209 -5.91 -15.65 -1.99
C GLU A 209 -6.52 -15.56 -0.59
N ASP A 210 -7.23 -16.60 -0.15
CA ASP A 210 -7.84 -16.68 1.17
C ASP A 210 -6.75 -16.59 2.27
N LYS A 211 -5.71 -17.43 2.20
CA LYS A 211 -4.59 -17.41 3.16
C LYS A 211 -3.86 -16.08 3.22
N LEU A 212 -3.60 -15.46 2.06
CA LEU A 212 -2.95 -14.15 2.00
C LEU A 212 -3.85 -13.05 2.56
N SER A 213 -5.16 -13.14 2.34
CA SER A 213 -6.14 -12.17 2.84
C SER A 213 -6.27 -12.22 4.36
N ASP A 214 -6.30 -13.43 4.94
CA ASP A 214 -6.27 -13.62 6.39
C ASP A 214 -5.00 -13.04 6.99
N ARG A 215 -3.85 -13.37 6.40
CA ARG A 215 -2.55 -12.84 6.82
C ARG A 215 -2.46 -11.32 6.71
N LEU A 216 -3.00 -10.75 5.64
CA LEU A 216 -3.07 -9.30 5.45
C LEU A 216 -3.97 -8.66 6.53
N HIS A 217 -5.09 -9.28 6.87
CA HIS A 217 -5.98 -8.81 7.92
C HIS A 217 -5.30 -8.78 9.29
N GLU A 218 -4.53 -9.82 9.62
CA GLU A 218 -3.72 -9.83 10.85
C GLU A 218 -2.70 -8.69 10.87
N GLU A 219 -1.96 -8.46 9.77
CA GLU A 219 -0.97 -7.38 9.71
C GLU A 219 -1.60 -6.00 9.79
N LEU A 220 -2.74 -5.78 9.11
CA LEU A 220 -3.50 -4.55 9.25
C LEU A 220 -3.92 -4.35 10.71
N THR A 221 -4.49 -5.37 11.34
CA THR A 221 -4.93 -5.32 12.74
C THR A 221 -3.77 -4.96 13.67
N LYS A 222 -2.60 -5.59 13.50
CA LYS A 222 -1.39 -5.23 14.25
C LYS A 222 -1.00 -3.76 14.04
N SER A 223 -1.00 -3.27 12.80
CA SER A 223 -0.67 -1.87 12.50
C SER A 223 -1.64 -0.86 13.13
N PHE A 224 -2.92 -1.24 13.29
CA PHE A 224 -3.94 -0.39 13.92
C PHE A 224 -3.86 -0.42 15.45
N ILE A 225 -3.53 -1.57 16.02
CA ILE A 225 -3.33 -1.75 17.47
C ILE A 225 -2.02 -1.09 17.91
N ASP A 226 -0.99 -1.08 17.06
CA ASP A 226 0.27 -0.38 17.29
C ASP A 226 0.12 1.13 17.04
N ARG A 227 -0.73 1.74 17.88
CA ARG A 227 -0.98 3.17 17.98
C ARG A 227 0.32 3.96 18.21
N ARG A 228 1.41 3.30 18.65
CA ARG A 228 2.73 3.91 18.85
C ARG A 228 3.46 4.21 17.55
N ALA A 229 3.52 3.25 16.64
CA ALA A 229 4.08 3.49 15.31
C ALA A 229 3.26 4.51 14.51
N SER A 230 1.93 4.46 14.62
CA SER A 230 1.00 5.33 13.87
C SER A 230 1.04 6.81 14.29
N VAL A 231 1.27 7.11 15.58
CA VAL A 231 1.42 8.50 16.08
C VAL A 231 2.77 9.06 15.64
N LEU A 232 3.85 8.30 15.80
CA LEU A 232 5.20 8.72 15.43
C LEU A 232 5.40 8.89 13.91
N ALA A 233 4.82 8.02 13.09
CA ALA A 233 4.89 8.14 11.63
C ALA A 233 4.12 9.36 11.10
N ARG A 234 3.06 9.80 11.81
CA ARG A 234 2.31 11.01 11.47
C ARG A 234 3.11 12.27 11.80
N GLY A 235 3.70 12.34 12.99
CA GLY A 235 4.49 13.51 13.41
C GLY A 235 5.82 13.70 12.68
N LEU A 236 6.30 12.70 11.93
CA LEU A 236 7.51 12.78 11.09
C LEU A 236 7.24 13.26 9.65
N LYS A 237 5.99 13.15 9.15
CA LYS A 237 5.61 13.58 7.79
C LYS A 237 5.10 15.01 7.75
N GLN A 238 4.53 15.47 8.84
CA GLN A 238 4.25 16.87 9.09
C GLN A 238 5.47 17.39 9.86
N ASP A 239 6.01 18.56 9.55
CA ASP A 239 7.09 19.19 10.35
C ASP A 239 6.56 19.65 11.73
N THR A 240 5.90 18.73 12.43
CA THR A 240 5.30 18.91 13.74
C THR A 240 6.32 18.55 14.79
N VAL A 241 6.56 19.47 15.71
CA VAL A 241 7.39 19.23 16.89
C VAL A 241 6.67 18.19 17.75
N LEU A 242 7.28 17.01 17.90
CA LEU A 242 6.78 15.95 18.79
C LEU A 242 6.99 16.38 20.23
N GLU A 243 5.94 16.37 21.06
CA GLU A 243 6.07 16.70 22.49
C GLU A 243 6.73 15.52 23.20
N THR A 244 7.93 15.76 23.75
CA THR A 244 8.70 14.74 24.46
C THR A 244 8.75 15.09 25.94
N GLU A 245 8.23 14.20 26.77
CA GLU A 245 8.25 14.30 28.23
C GLU A 245 9.13 13.20 28.80
N ILE A 246 9.89 13.54 29.85
CA ILE A 246 10.69 12.57 30.59
C ILE A 246 10.14 12.49 32.00
N LYS A 247 9.57 11.34 32.32
CA LYS A 247 8.92 11.07 33.60
C LYS A 247 9.88 10.31 34.51
N ASN A 248 9.89 10.63 35.79
CA ASN A 248 10.72 9.98 36.81
C ASN A 248 12.23 9.93 36.48
N ASP A 249 12.74 10.91 35.73
CA ASP A 249 14.13 10.98 35.23
C ASP A 249 14.60 9.74 34.42
N LYS A 250 13.68 8.89 33.96
CA LYS A 250 14.03 7.66 33.23
C LYS A 250 13.08 7.39 32.07
N ASP A 251 11.79 7.53 32.27
CA ASP A 251 10.79 7.10 31.28
C ASP A 251 10.65 8.15 30.18
N VAL A 252 10.91 7.76 28.94
CA VAL A 252 10.76 8.63 27.77
C VAL A 252 9.37 8.45 27.20
N ILE A 253 8.60 9.53 27.19
CA ILE A 253 7.23 9.58 26.67
C ILE A 253 7.22 10.58 25.51
N ILE A 254 6.68 10.18 24.36
CA ILE A 254 6.51 11.06 23.19
C ILE A 254 5.02 11.07 22.82
N ASP A 255 4.42 12.26 22.72
CA ASP A 255 2.98 12.47 22.48
C ASP A 255 2.09 11.60 23.40
N GLY A 256 2.43 11.54 24.69
CA GLY A 256 1.70 10.77 25.71
C GLY A 256 1.93 9.26 25.69
N GLN A 257 2.88 8.75 24.90
CA GLN A 257 3.17 7.32 24.81
C GLN A 257 4.58 6.96 25.26
N TYR A 258 4.69 5.91 26.09
CA TYR A 258 5.97 5.38 26.54
C TYR A 258 6.78 4.74 25.39
N ILE A 259 8.02 5.21 25.22
CA ILE A 259 8.94 4.83 24.15
C ILE A 259 10.12 3.99 24.67
N GLY A 260 10.49 4.15 25.94
CA GLY A 260 11.59 3.43 26.56
C GLY A 260 12.19 4.19 27.73
N GLU A 261 13.40 3.81 28.12
CA GLU A 261 14.10 4.37 29.28
C GLU A 261 15.40 5.06 28.88
N LEU A 262 15.67 6.23 29.45
CA LEU A 262 16.92 6.95 29.36
C LEU A 262 17.81 6.64 30.58
N LYS A 263 18.73 5.69 30.41
CA LYS A 263 19.70 5.28 31.43
C LYS A 263 21.01 6.05 31.27
N GLY A 264 21.27 6.97 32.18
CA GLY A 264 22.39 7.91 32.05
C GLY A 264 22.24 8.77 30.80
N LEU A 265 23.10 8.57 29.80
CA LEU A 265 23.05 9.21 28.48
C LEU A 265 22.60 8.25 27.36
N LYS A 266 22.23 7.02 27.70
CA LYS A 266 21.85 5.98 26.74
C LYS A 266 20.34 5.78 26.71
N LEU A 267 19.74 5.97 25.54
CA LEU A 267 18.35 5.62 25.29
C LEU A 267 18.22 4.12 25.02
N ASN A 268 17.49 3.42 25.87
CA ASN A 268 17.06 2.04 25.66
C ASN A 268 15.58 2.06 25.24
N LEU A 269 15.35 1.76 23.96
CA LEU A 269 14.00 1.69 23.40
C LEU A 269 13.33 0.38 23.81
N ASP A 270 12.08 0.46 24.26
CA ASP A 270 11.25 -0.71 24.54
C ASP A 270 10.60 -1.19 23.22
N PHE A 271 11.28 -2.10 22.53
CA PHE A 271 10.75 -2.74 21.34
C PHE A 271 9.88 -3.92 21.77
N ARG A 272 8.55 -3.77 21.73
CA ARG A 272 7.68 -4.95 21.80
C ARG A 272 7.95 -5.83 20.58
N THR A 273 8.01 -7.14 20.82
CA THR A 273 8.24 -8.18 19.82
C THR A 273 7.16 -8.11 18.73
N GLY A 274 7.53 -7.57 17.56
CA GLY A 274 6.62 -7.44 16.41
C GLY A 274 6.70 -6.12 15.63
N ALA A 275 7.44 -5.12 16.11
CA ALA A 275 7.58 -3.84 15.40
C ALA A 275 8.34 -3.99 14.06
N LEU A 276 7.80 -3.40 12.98
CA LEU A 276 8.41 -3.41 11.65
C LEU A 276 9.78 -2.68 11.68
N ASN A 277 10.78 -3.20 10.94
CA ASN A 277 12.12 -2.58 10.87
C ASN A 277 12.11 -1.11 10.41
N THR A 278 11.14 -0.72 9.58
CA THR A 278 10.93 0.66 9.14
C THR A 278 10.45 1.56 10.27
N ASP A 279 9.56 1.03 11.12
CA ASP A 279 8.99 1.75 12.26
C ASP A 279 10.06 1.95 13.33
N ILE A 280 10.94 0.95 13.53
CA ILE A 280 12.11 1.05 14.41
C ILE A 280 13.05 2.19 13.99
N LYS A 281 13.29 2.38 12.68
CA LYS A 281 14.17 3.46 12.18
C LYS A 281 13.56 4.84 12.39
N SER A 282 12.27 4.97 12.09
CA SER A 282 11.51 6.21 12.28
C SER A 282 11.40 6.57 13.77
N LEU A 283 11.12 5.59 14.62
CA LEU A 283 11.03 5.74 16.07
C LEU A 283 12.38 6.12 16.69
N LYS A 284 13.48 5.53 16.23
CA LYS A 284 14.84 5.96 16.61
C LYS A 284 15.13 7.42 16.22
N LYS A 285 14.67 7.86 15.04
CA LYS A 285 14.87 9.24 14.58
C LYS A 285 14.07 10.22 15.44
N ALA A 286 12.79 9.95 15.64
CA ALA A 286 11.89 10.75 16.47
C ALA A 286 12.41 10.85 17.92
N ALA A 287 12.76 9.70 18.52
CA ALA A 287 13.28 9.68 19.88
C ALA A 287 14.58 10.46 20.03
N ARG A 288 15.52 10.38 19.07
CA ARG A 288 16.75 11.18 19.08
C ARG A 288 16.50 12.69 19.01
N GLN A 289 15.53 13.11 18.20
CA GLN A 289 15.16 14.52 18.11
C GLN A 289 14.51 15.01 19.41
N GLY A 290 13.61 14.21 19.99
CA GLY A 290 12.91 14.54 21.23
C GLY A 290 13.79 14.61 22.48
N ILE A 291 14.74 13.67 22.65
CA ILE A 291 15.60 13.63 23.85
C ILE A 291 16.79 14.59 23.80
N GLY A 292 17.05 15.24 22.66
CA GLY A 292 18.21 16.12 22.49
C GLY A 292 18.36 17.17 23.60
N PRO A 293 17.31 17.96 23.91
CA PRO A 293 17.33 18.94 24.98
C PRO A 293 17.65 18.35 26.36
N GLU A 294 17.10 17.17 26.68
CA GLU A 294 17.40 16.50 27.96
C GLU A 294 18.84 16.03 28.03
N LEU A 295 19.38 15.45 26.94
CA LEU A 295 20.79 15.03 26.92
C LEU A 295 21.71 16.21 27.20
N THR A 296 21.43 17.38 26.62
CA THR A 296 22.16 18.61 26.91
C THR A 296 22.06 19.01 28.38
N LYS A 297 20.85 18.93 28.97
CA LYS A 297 20.63 19.20 30.39
C LYS A 297 21.44 18.28 31.30
N ARG A 298 21.45 16.97 31.02
CA ARG A 298 22.23 15.96 31.78
C ARG A 298 23.73 16.16 31.66
N VAL A 299 24.23 16.47 30.46
CA VAL A 299 25.65 16.79 30.23
C VAL A 299 26.07 18.00 31.05
N ASN A 300 25.28 19.07 31.05
CA ASN A 300 25.57 20.26 31.86
C ASN A 300 25.58 19.94 33.36
N LEU A 301 24.70 19.04 33.81
CA LEU A 301 24.64 18.58 35.20
C LEU A 301 25.84 17.72 35.59
N ILE A 302 26.35 16.89 34.69
CA ILE A 302 27.59 16.14 34.87
C ILE A 302 28.78 17.11 35.00
N ILE A 303 28.87 18.10 34.11
CA ILE A 303 29.95 19.10 34.12
C ILE A 303 29.92 19.93 35.41
N SER A 304 28.74 20.36 35.86
CA SER A 304 28.61 21.22 37.04
C SER A 304 28.77 20.46 38.36
N SER A 305 28.27 19.23 38.45
CA SER A 305 28.37 18.44 39.69
C SER A 305 29.74 17.79 39.88
N GLY A 306 30.39 17.37 38.79
CA GLY A 306 31.64 16.61 38.85
C GLY A 306 31.53 15.23 39.51
N ILE A 307 30.31 14.75 39.81
CA ILE A 307 30.09 13.49 40.53
C ILE A 307 30.08 12.34 39.52
N LEU A 308 31.23 11.66 39.41
CA LEU A 308 31.43 10.45 38.62
C LEU A 308 32.02 9.35 39.49
N LYS A 309 31.58 8.10 39.29
CA LYS A 309 32.17 6.93 39.95
C LYS A 309 32.90 6.08 38.91
N LEU A 310 34.09 5.62 39.23
CA LEU A 310 34.82 4.64 38.43
C LEU A 310 34.64 3.26 39.07
N ASN A 311 34.14 2.30 38.28
CA ASN A 311 34.03 0.91 38.71
C ASN A 311 35.29 0.10 38.34
N GLU A 312 35.47 -1.04 39.03
CA GLU A 312 36.56 -2.00 38.77
C GLU A 312 36.53 -2.61 37.36
N ASP A 313 35.39 -2.55 36.67
CA ASP A 313 35.23 -2.98 35.27
C ASP A 313 35.62 -1.90 34.25
N PHE A 314 36.32 -0.85 34.71
CA PHE A 314 36.78 0.31 33.94
C PHE A 314 35.65 1.18 33.38
N ARG A 315 34.42 1.08 33.91
CA ARG A 315 33.29 1.92 33.48
C ARG A 315 33.15 3.17 34.35
N ILE A 316 32.89 4.29 33.69
CA ILE A 316 32.55 5.57 34.31
C ILE A 316 31.04 5.63 34.46
N LEU A 317 30.57 5.74 35.70
CA LEU A 317 29.15 5.78 36.06
C LEU A 317 28.70 7.21 36.43
N TRP A 318 27.49 7.54 36.00
CA TRP A 318 26.72 8.69 36.48
C TRP A 318 25.33 8.21 36.90
N LEU A 319 24.94 8.50 38.15
CA LEU A 319 23.73 7.98 38.79
C LEU A 319 23.58 6.45 38.61
N ASP A 320 24.66 5.72 38.88
CA ASP A 320 24.78 4.26 38.77
C ASP A 320 24.53 3.70 37.35
N ASN A 321 24.55 4.55 36.32
CA ASN A 321 24.46 4.15 34.91
C ASN A 321 25.78 4.41 34.17
N PRO A 322 26.28 3.45 33.36
CA PRO A 322 27.53 3.62 32.63
C PRO A 322 27.37 4.61 31.48
N ILE A 323 28.24 5.62 31.44
CA ILE A 323 28.27 6.67 30.41
C ILE A 323 29.53 6.61 29.54
N ALA A 324 30.63 6.02 30.03
CA ALA A 324 31.88 5.85 29.27
C ALA A 324 32.69 4.66 29.79
N LYS A 325 33.74 4.24 29.07
CA LYS A 325 34.59 3.11 29.46
C LYS A 325 36.06 3.38 29.16
N ILE A 326 36.90 3.28 30.18
CA ILE A 326 38.34 3.40 30.02
C ILE A 326 38.88 2.16 29.27
N ILE A 327 39.63 2.40 28.21
CA ILE A 327 40.30 1.38 27.39
C ILE A 327 41.80 1.70 27.27
N PRO A 328 42.67 0.70 27.01
CA PRO A 328 44.11 0.92 26.86
C PRO A 328 44.41 2.01 25.82
N GLY A 329 45.19 3.01 26.23
CA GLY A 329 45.66 4.08 25.37
C GLY A 329 47.16 3.96 25.09
N LYS A 330 47.83 5.09 24.83
CA LYS A 330 49.26 5.11 24.47
C LYS A 330 50.15 4.61 25.61
N ASN A 331 49.79 4.93 26.84
CA ASN A 331 50.51 4.52 28.05
C ASN A 331 49.55 4.55 29.26
N TYR A 332 50.05 4.23 30.45
CA TYR A 332 49.26 4.15 31.68
C TYR A 332 48.75 5.51 32.20
N LEU A 333 49.30 6.63 31.75
CA LEU A 333 48.85 7.99 32.07
C LEU A 333 47.90 8.59 31.02
N GLU A 334 47.84 7.98 29.83
CA GLU A 334 47.01 8.42 28.71
C GLU A 334 46.07 7.29 28.25
N PRO A 335 45.10 6.87 29.08
CA PRO A 335 44.10 5.91 28.65
C PRO A 335 43.07 6.56 27.72
N ASN A 336 42.47 5.77 26.83
CA ASN A 336 41.37 6.20 25.96
C ASN A 336 40.02 5.99 26.69
N ILE A 337 38.97 6.74 26.31
CA ILE A 337 37.62 6.73 26.93
C ILE A 337 36.55 6.26 25.92
#